data_AF-A0A8S3IAB9-F1
#
_entry.id   AF-A0A8S3IAB9-F1
#
_cell.length_a   1.000
_cell.length_b   1.000
_cell.length_c   1.000
_cell.angle_alpha   90.00
_cell.angle_beta   90.00
_cell.angle_gamma   90.00
#
_symmetry.space_group_name_H-M   'P 1'
#
loop_
_entity.id
_entity.type
_entity.pdbx_description
1 polymer ?
#
loop_
_entity_poly.entity_id
_entity_poly.type
_entity_poly.pdbx_seq_one_letter_code
_entity_poly.pdbx_strand_id
1 'polypeptide(L)'
;DAEKHESAIYFEPTTGTPIRGRTRIQMNVNALIDRIKYNKRGTIEPMGTRATTRFIPILWIDQSITLNADVQSRLKSGIRIIGIINTGGDYHRMLKLVHILVFIFSLIGIIVMVELFFWNRRRKRCEITLYQDNEPEKTPLNRSGTAPPSTA
;
A
#
# COMPACT_ATOMS: atom_id res chain seq x y z
N ASP A 1 -24.21 -27.76 -23.23
CA ASP A 1 -23.32 -27.55 -22.06
C ASP A 1 -21.96 -27.00 -22.47
N ALA A 2 -21.80 -25.69 -22.57
CA ALA A 2 -20.48 -25.08 -22.84
C ALA A 2 -19.44 -25.43 -21.76
N GLU A 3 -19.87 -25.49 -20.50
CA GLU A 3 -19.05 -25.78 -19.32
C GLU A 3 -18.34 -27.14 -19.38
N LYS A 4 -18.92 -28.14 -20.07
CA LYS A 4 -18.31 -29.47 -20.21
C LYS A 4 -17.22 -29.53 -21.29
N HIS A 5 -17.16 -28.54 -22.17
CA HIS A 5 -16.22 -28.46 -23.29
C HIS A 5 -15.19 -27.34 -23.14
N GLU A 6 -15.30 -26.53 -22.09
CA GLU A 6 -14.39 -25.44 -21.81
C GLU A 6 -13.03 -25.95 -21.30
N SER A 7 -11.97 -25.33 -21.79
CA SER A 7 -10.62 -25.50 -21.25
C SER A 7 -10.26 -24.26 -20.45
N ALA A 8 -10.06 -24.42 -19.15
CA ALA A 8 -9.82 -23.32 -18.22
C ALA A 8 -8.67 -23.66 -17.27
N ILE A 9 -7.82 -22.67 -17.01
CA ILE A 9 -6.72 -22.77 -16.04
C ILE A 9 -6.89 -21.63 -15.03
N TYR A 10 -7.02 -21.99 -13.77
CA TYR A 10 -7.15 -21.08 -12.65
C TYR A 10 -5.80 -20.91 -11.97
N PHE A 11 -5.34 -19.67 -11.94
CA PHE A 11 -4.08 -19.29 -11.31
C PHE A 11 -4.34 -18.55 -10.00
N GLU A 12 -3.42 -18.72 -9.06
CA GLU A 12 -3.32 -17.86 -7.90
C GLU A 12 -2.76 -16.50 -8.34
N PRO A 13 -3.44 -15.37 -8.06
CA PRO A 13 -3.10 -14.07 -8.63
C PRO A 13 -1.77 -13.50 -8.14
N THR A 14 -1.33 -13.84 -6.93
CA THR A 14 -0.12 -13.25 -6.32
C THR A 14 1.16 -13.91 -6.83
N THR A 15 1.15 -15.23 -6.99
CA THR A 15 2.32 -16.05 -7.33
C THR A 15 2.26 -16.59 -8.76
N GLY A 16 1.10 -16.52 -9.43
CA GLY A 16 0.89 -17.12 -10.74
C GLY A 16 0.88 -18.66 -10.72
N THR A 17 0.79 -19.28 -9.54
CA THR A 17 0.79 -20.75 -9.41
C THR A 17 -0.55 -21.32 -9.90
N PRO A 18 -0.56 -22.31 -10.82
CA PRO A 18 -1.81 -22.93 -11.26
C PRO A 18 -2.42 -23.73 -10.09
N ILE A 19 -3.64 -23.39 -9.67
CA ILE A 19 -4.35 -24.08 -8.58
C ILE A 19 -5.14 -25.26 -9.14
N ARG A 20 -5.78 -25.02 -10.29
CA ARG A 20 -6.63 -25.99 -10.98
C ARG A 20 -6.56 -25.72 -12.48
N GLY A 21 -6.41 -26.77 -13.26
CA GLY A 21 -6.50 -26.70 -14.72
C GLY A 21 -7.38 -27.82 -15.24
N ARG A 22 -8.20 -27.52 -16.24
CA ARG A 22 -8.87 -28.52 -17.06
C ARG A 22 -8.63 -28.17 -18.51
N THR A 23 -8.04 -29.10 -19.24
CA THR A 23 -7.74 -28.96 -20.65
C THR A 23 -8.38 -30.11 -21.39
N ARG A 24 -9.15 -29.78 -22.43
CA ARG A 24 -9.80 -30.77 -23.28
C ARG A 24 -9.32 -30.60 -24.72
N ILE A 25 -8.76 -31.66 -25.27
CA ILE A 25 -8.26 -31.68 -26.65
C ILE A 25 -9.10 -32.68 -27.44
N GLN A 26 -9.63 -32.26 -28.59
CA GLN A 26 -10.35 -33.13 -29.51
C GLN A 26 -9.48 -33.39 -30.74
N MET A 27 -9.23 -34.66 -31.02
CA MET A 27 -8.52 -35.08 -32.22
C MET A 27 -9.53 -35.40 -33.32
N ASN A 28 -9.40 -34.67 -34.43
CA ASN A 28 -10.23 -34.85 -35.61
C ASN A 28 -9.36 -35.34 -36.77
N VAL A 29 -9.86 -36.30 -37.53
CA VAL A 29 -9.24 -36.70 -38.81
C VAL A 29 -10.05 -36.10 -39.94
N ASN A 30 -9.33 -35.54 -40.90
CA ASN A 30 -9.91 -35.11 -42.16
C ASN A 30 -10.10 -36.35 -43.05
N ALA A 31 -11.34 -36.80 -43.19
CA ALA A 31 -11.67 -38.00 -43.94
C ALA A 31 -12.57 -37.67 -45.13
N LEU A 32 -12.28 -38.30 -46.27
CA LEU A 32 -13.17 -38.30 -47.41
C LEU A 32 -14.25 -39.35 -47.17
N ILE A 33 -15.48 -38.90 -46.89
CA ILE A 33 -16.61 -39.80 -46.68
C ILE A 33 -17.39 -39.88 -47.98
N ASP A 34 -17.50 -41.07 -48.54
CA ASP A 34 -18.40 -41.35 -49.65
C ASP A 34 -19.57 -42.22 -49.16
N ARG A 35 -20.79 -41.74 -49.41
CA ARG A 35 -22.01 -42.47 -48.98
C ARG A 35 -22.39 -43.46 -50.06
N ILE A 36 -22.44 -44.74 -49.70
CA ILE A 36 -22.96 -45.78 -50.58
C ILE A 36 -24.41 -45.47 -50.91
N LYS A 37 -24.71 -45.34 -52.20
CA LYS A 37 -26.07 -45.14 -52.70
C LYS A 37 -26.30 -46.03 -53.92
N TYR A 38 -27.49 -46.59 -53.99
CA TYR A 38 -27.97 -47.33 -55.14
C TYR A 38 -28.63 -46.36 -56.13
N ASN A 39 -28.29 -46.50 -57.41
CA ASN A 39 -28.97 -45.78 -58.47
C ASN A 39 -30.39 -46.36 -58.71
N LYS A 40 -31.17 -45.74 -59.61
CA LYS A 40 -32.52 -46.22 -59.99
C LYS A 40 -32.53 -47.63 -60.60
N ARG A 41 -31.36 -48.18 -60.97
CA ARG A 41 -31.17 -49.51 -61.56
C ARG A 41 -30.67 -50.53 -60.54
N GLY A 42 -30.57 -50.17 -59.26
CA GLY A 42 -30.13 -51.06 -58.19
C GLY A 42 -28.61 -51.31 -58.14
N THR A 43 -27.79 -50.61 -58.94
CA THR A 43 -26.32 -50.74 -58.88
C THR A 43 -25.72 -49.65 -57.98
N ILE A 44 -24.62 -49.99 -57.30
CA ILE A 44 -23.88 -49.07 -56.44
C ILE A 44 -23.25 -47.98 -57.32
N GLU A 45 -23.41 -46.70 -56.95
CA GLU A 45 -22.76 -45.59 -57.64
C GLU A 45 -21.22 -45.68 -57.51
N PRO A 46 -20.43 -45.25 -58.53
CA PRO A 46 -18.97 -45.29 -58.48
C PRO A 46 -18.40 -44.46 -57.33
N MET A 47 -17.37 -45.00 -56.67
CA MET A 47 -16.68 -44.34 -55.56
C MET A 47 -16.12 -42.97 -56.02
N GLY A 48 -16.34 -41.92 -55.22
CA GLY A 48 -15.92 -40.56 -55.50
C GLY A 48 -17.02 -39.64 -56.03
N THR A 49 -18.16 -40.16 -56.49
CA THR A 49 -19.22 -39.33 -57.11
C THR A 49 -19.91 -38.38 -56.13
N ARG A 50 -19.93 -38.68 -54.83
CA ARG A 50 -20.53 -37.84 -53.78
C ARG A 50 -19.60 -37.64 -52.59
N ALA A 51 -18.32 -37.84 -52.80
CA ALA A 51 -17.34 -37.81 -51.73
C ALA A 51 -17.27 -36.41 -51.11
N THR A 52 -17.45 -36.33 -49.80
CA THR A 52 -17.41 -35.08 -49.03
C THR A 52 -16.35 -35.17 -47.96
N THR A 53 -15.48 -34.18 -47.96
CA THR A 53 -14.44 -34.02 -46.96
C THR A 53 -15.07 -33.56 -45.64
N ARG A 54 -14.91 -34.34 -44.57
CA ARG A 54 -15.46 -34.03 -43.25
C ARG A 54 -14.44 -34.31 -42.15
N PHE A 55 -14.47 -33.48 -41.11
CA PHE A 55 -13.75 -33.76 -39.87
C PHE A 55 -14.53 -34.77 -39.04
N ILE A 56 -13.96 -35.96 -38.89
CA ILE A 56 -14.51 -37.00 -38.03
C ILE A 56 -13.78 -36.94 -36.69
N PRO A 57 -14.50 -36.73 -35.57
CA PRO A 57 -13.90 -36.82 -34.25
C PRO A 57 -13.52 -38.28 -33.98
N ILE A 58 -12.25 -38.52 -33.70
CA ILE A 58 -11.78 -39.86 -33.34
C ILE A 58 -11.82 -40.04 -31.84
N LEU A 59 -11.21 -39.10 -31.11
CA LEU A 59 -11.11 -39.16 -29.67
C LEU A 59 -11.01 -37.77 -29.06
N TRP A 60 -11.26 -37.71 -27.76
CA TRP A 60 -11.06 -36.53 -26.95
C TRP A 60 -10.30 -36.92 -25.68
N ILE A 61 -9.34 -36.09 -25.31
CA ILE A 61 -8.52 -36.24 -24.12
C ILE A 61 -8.96 -35.14 -23.15
N ASP A 62 -9.35 -35.52 -21.93
CA ASP A 62 -9.65 -34.59 -20.84
C ASP A 62 -8.56 -34.73 -19.79
N GLN A 63 -7.80 -33.66 -19.59
CA GLN A 63 -6.73 -33.58 -18.61
C GLN A 63 -7.13 -32.60 -17.53
N SER A 64 -7.33 -33.10 -16.31
CA SER A 64 -7.58 -32.28 -15.13
C SER A 64 -6.39 -32.33 -14.18
N ILE A 65 -5.93 -31.16 -13.75
CA ILE A 65 -4.90 -31.00 -12.72
C ILE A 65 -5.53 -30.24 -11.57
N THR A 66 -5.40 -30.77 -10.37
CA THR A 66 -5.82 -30.12 -9.13
C THR A 66 -4.69 -30.20 -8.13
N LEU A 67 -4.32 -29.09 -7.51
CA LEU A 67 -3.38 -29.14 -6.39
C LEU A 67 -3.96 -29.98 -5.25
N ASN A 68 -3.07 -30.75 -4.62
CA ASN A 68 -3.38 -31.42 -3.36
C ASN A 68 -3.73 -30.36 -2.28
N ALA A 69 -4.71 -30.66 -1.43
CA ALA A 69 -5.14 -29.83 -0.31
C ALA A 69 -3.97 -29.42 0.59
N ASP A 70 -3.03 -30.32 0.84
CA ASP A 70 -1.83 -30.04 1.64
C ASP A 70 -0.97 -28.95 1.01
N VAL A 71 -0.79 -29.00 -0.31
CA VAL A 71 0.00 -28.00 -1.06
C VAL A 71 -0.75 -26.67 -1.12
N GLN A 72 -2.08 -26.69 -1.31
CA GLN A 72 -2.91 -25.48 -1.26
C GLN A 72 -2.85 -24.78 0.10
N SER A 73 -2.89 -25.53 1.20
CA SER A 73 -2.81 -24.95 2.55
C SER A 73 -1.47 -24.26 2.81
N ARG A 74 -0.38 -24.86 2.33
CA ARG A 74 0.97 -24.28 2.39
C ARG A 74 1.09 -23.03 1.53
N LEU A 75 0.58 -23.07 0.30
CA LEU A 75 0.56 -21.92 -0.61
C LEU A 75 -0.22 -20.74 0.01
N LYS A 76 -1.42 -21.00 0.54
CA LYS A 76 -2.24 -19.99 1.21
C LYS A 76 -1.55 -19.37 2.43
N SER A 77 -0.85 -20.19 3.20
CA SER A 77 -0.09 -19.71 4.37
C SER A 77 1.07 -18.82 3.96
N GLY A 78 1.82 -19.19 2.91
CA GLY A 78 2.90 -18.38 2.37
C GLY A 78 2.43 -17.01 1.85
N ILE A 79 1.33 -16.99 1.09
CA ILE A 79 0.74 -15.74 0.57
C ILE A 79 0.30 -14.83 1.72
N ARG A 80 -0.27 -15.38 2.80
CA ARG A 80 -0.67 -14.61 3.97
C ARG A 80 0.52 -13.92 4.62
N ILE A 81 1.66 -14.60 4.73
CA ILE A 81 2.89 -14.04 5.30
C ILE A 81 3.41 -12.90 4.42
N ILE A 82 3.45 -13.09 3.10
CA ILE A 82 3.87 -12.04 2.16
C ILE A 82 2.95 -10.81 2.27
N GLY A 83 1.63 -11.03 2.35
CA GLY A 83 0.66 -9.95 2.57
C GLY A 83 0.94 -9.16 3.85
N ILE A 84 1.19 -9.85 4.97
CA ILE A 84 1.51 -9.20 6.26
C ILE A 84 2.82 -8.40 6.17
N ILE A 85 3.85 -8.93 5.51
CA ILE A 85 5.14 -8.23 5.35
C ILE A 85 4.94 -6.93 4.53
N ASN A 86 4.17 -7.00 3.44
CA ASN A 86 3.89 -5.82 2.62
C ASN A 86 3.07 -4.78 3.39
N THR A 87 2.08 -5.21 4.18
CA THR A 87 1.32 -4.30 5.07
C THR A 87 2.18 -3.73 6.21
N GLY A 88 3.18 -4.48 6.68
CA GLY A 88 4.15 -4.01 7.68
C GLY A 88 5.01 -2.84 7.19
N GLY A 89 5.25 -2.74 5.89
CA GLY A 89 5.93 -1.59 5.27
C GLY A 89 5.18 -0.28 5.49
N ASP A 90 3.85 -0.31 5.41
CA ASP A 90 3.00 0.86 5.67
C ASP A 90 3.03 1.27 7.14
N TYR A 91 3.12 0.30 8.05
CA TYR A 91 3.26 0.58 9.48
C TYR A 91 4.58 1.31 9.80
N HIS A 92 5.68 0.92 9.16
CA HIS A 92 6.96 1.62 9.31
C HIS A 92 6.90 3.06 8.76
N ARG A 93 6.17 3.28 7.67
CA ARG A 93 5.92 4.62 7.11
C ARG A 93 5.08 5.48 8.06
N MET A 94 4.04 4.91 8.66
CA MET A 94 3.21 5.61 9.65
C MET A 94 3.99 5.97 10.93
N LEU A 95 4.79 5.03 11.45
CA LEU A 95 5.66 5.28 12.61
C LEU A 95 6.65 6.44 12.38
N LYS A 96 7.22 6.54 11.18
CA LYS A 96 8.09 7.65 10.79
C LYS A 96 7.35 8.99 10.82
N LEU A 97 6.12 9.04 10.30
CA LEU A 97 5.31 10.26 10.31
C LEU A 97 4.97 10.71 11.74
N VAL A 98 4.61 9.76 12.61
CA VAL A 98 4.32 10.07 14.03
C VAL A 98 5.54 10.66 14.73
N HIS A 99 6.74 10.09 14.53
CA HIS A 99 7.97 10.64 15.12
C HIS A 99 8.29 12.05 14.61
N ILE A 100 8.10 12.31 13.32
CA ILE A 100 8.30 13.65 12.74
C ILE A 100 7.33 14.66 13.38
N LEU A 101 6.06 14.31 13.54
CA LEU A 101 5.07 15.18 14.19
C LEU A 101 5.44 15.48 15.64
N VAL A 102 5.80 14.47 16.43
CA VAL A 102 6.23 14.64 17.83
C VAL A 102 7.45 15.58 17.92
N PHE A 103 8.40 15.42 17.01
CA PHE A 103 9.58 16.29 16.95
C PHE A 103 9.21 17.75 16.64
N ILE A 104 8.30 17.98 15.69
CA ILE A 104 7.82 19.33 15.34
C ILE A 104 7.10 19.98 16.53
N PHE A 105 6.19 19.26 17.19
CA PHE A 105 5.50 19.79 18.37
C PHE A 105 6.45 20.09 19.53
N SER A 106 7.46 19.24 19.74
CA SER A 106 8.52 19.49 20.72
C SER A 106 9.29 20.78 20.43
N LEU A 107 9.65 21.03 19.16
CA LEU A 107 10.34 22.26 18.77
C LEU A 107 9.49 23.51 19.00
N ILE A 108 8.21 23.47 18.59
CA ILE A 108 7.27 24.58 18.82
C ILE A 108 7.11 24.85 20.32
N GLY A 109 6.98 23.80 21.13
CA GLY A 109 6.89 23.91 22.59
C GLY A 109 8.10 24.61 23.21
N ILE A 110 9.31 24.28 22.74
CA ILE A 110 10.55 24.93 23.19
C ILE A 110 10.55 26.42 22.82
N ILE A 111 10.17 26.77 21.59
CA ILE A 111 10.11 28.17 21.14
C ILE A 111 9.14 28.98 22.01
N VAL A 112 7.92 28.47 22.22
CA VAL A 112 6.91 29.13 23.06
C VAL A 112 7.40 29.28 24.50
N MET A 113 8.05 28.25 25.05
CA MET A 113 8.60 28.29 26.41
C MET A 113 9.68 29.38 26.55
N VAL A 114 10.57 29.50 25.56
CA VAL A 114 11.60 30.54 25.52
C VAL A 114 10.98 31.94 25.45
N GLU A 115 9.98 32.16 24.60
CA GLU A 115 9.28 33.44 24.50
C GLU A 115 8.59 33.82 25.81
N LEU A 116 7.89 32.88 26.46
CA LEU A 116 7.26 33.08 27.77
C LEU A 116 8.29 33.38 28.86
N PHE A 117 9.44 32.71 28.84
CA PHE A 117 10.54 32.96 29.77
C PHE A 117 11.10 34.39 29.60
N PHE A 118 11.35 34.81 28.35
CA PHE A 118 11.81 36.17 28.06
C PHE A 118 10.75 37.23 28.39
N TRP A 119 9.47 36.95 28.18
CA TRP A 119 8.37 37.82 28.58
C TRP A 119 8.33 38.00 30.09
N ASN A 120 8.36 36.90 30.85
CA ASN A 120 8.35 36.93 32.31
C ASN A 120 9.56 37.71 32.86
N ARG A 121 10.74 37.52 32.27
CA ARG A 121 11.94 38.26 32.65
C ARG A 121 11.85 39.75 32.32
N ARG A 122 11.20 40.14 31.22
CA ARG A 122 10.92 41.56 30.89
C ARG A 122 9.98 42.19 31.91
N ARG A 123 8.91 41.50 32.30
CA ARG A 123 7.95 41.99 33.31
C ARG A 123 8.62 42.35 34.63
N LYS A 124 9.49 41.46 35.14
CA LYS A 124 10.23 41.70 36.39
C LYS A 124 11.19 42.90 36.32
N ARG A 125 11.72 43.24 35.14
CA ARG A 125 12.59 44.42 35.00
C ARG A 125 11.82 45.74 35.08
N CYS A 126 10.61 45.81 34.52
CA CYS A 126 9.78 47.02 34.60
C CYS A 126 9.30 47.33 36.02
N GLU A 127 9.05 46.31 36.84
CA GLU A 127 8.60 46.49 38.22
C GLU A 127 9.70 47.13 39.09
N ILE A 128 10.97 46.75 38.91
CA ILE A 128 12.10 47.30 39.67
C ILE A 128 12.32 48.78 39.34
N THR A 129 12.19 49.19 38.07
CA THR A 129 12.37 50.60 37.67
C THR A 129 11.29 51.50 38.27
N LEU A 130 10.04 51.02 38.36
CA LEU A 130 8.92 51.75 38.96
C LEU A 130 9.08 51.97 40.48
N TYR A 131 9.79 51.10 41.19
CA TYR A 131 10.07 51.30 42.61
C TYR A 131 11.19 52.32 42.85
N GLN A 132 12.14 52.46 41.92
CA GLN A 132 13.30 53.32 42.09
C GLN A 132 12.99 54.82 41.86
N ASP A 133 11.97 55.13 41.04
CA ASP A 133 11.51 56.51 40.81
C ASP A 133 10.61 57.06 41.95
N ASN A 134 10.25 56.23 42.93
CA ASN A 134 9.39 56.61 44.06
C ASN A 134 10.16 56.84 45.38
N GLU A 135 11.49 56.79 45.38
CA GLU A 135 12.24 57.21 46.58
C GLU A 135 12.25 58.75 46.70
N PRO A 136 11.78 59.32 47.82
CA PRO A 136 11.76 60.76 48.01
C PRO A 136 13.19 61.31 48.08
N GLU A 137 13.49 62.24 47.17
CA GLU A 137 14.71 63.02 47.09
C GLU A 137 15.08 63.61 48.46
N LYS A 138 16.12 63.06 49.09
CA LYS A 138 16.65 63.59 50.35
C LYS A 138 17.25 64.96 50.09
N THR A 139 16.53 66.00 50.52
CA THR A 139 16.91 67.40 50.41
C THR A 139 18.29 67.63 51.04
N PRO A 140 19.28 68.22 50.32
CA PRO A 140 20.56 68.55 50.92
C PRO A 140 20.38 69.70 51.92
N LEU A 141 20.69 69.42 53.19
CA LEU A 141 20.66 70.40 54.27
C LEU A 141 21.78 71.42 54.04
N ASN A 142 21.38 72.61 53.60
CA ASN A 142 22.22 73.79 53.39
C ASN A 142 22.85 74.24 54.73
N ARG A 143 24.15 73.95 54.95
CA ARG A 143 24.94 74.56 56.03
C ARG A 143 25.59 75.84 55.50
N SER A 144 24.90 76.97 55.67
CA SER A 144 25.56 78.27 55.73
C SER A 144 25.90 78.57 57.19
N GLY A 145 27.17 78.85 57.46
CA GLY A 145 27.70 79.11 58.80
C GLY A 145 29.01 79.87 58.69
N THR A 146 28.87 81.18 58.76
CA THR A 146 29.85 82.25 58.63
C THR A 146 30.85 82.32 59.81
N ALA A 147 32.16 82.41 59.47
CA ALA A 147 33.23 83.20 60.11
C ALA A 147 33.65 82.87 61.59
N PRO A 148 34.82 83.33 62.14
CA PRO A 148 35.65 84.48 61.71
C PRO A 148 37.20 84.25 61.90
N PRO A 149 38.09 85.24 62.16
CA PRO A 149 39.38 85.37 61.47
C PRO A 149 40.62 85.22 62.39
N SER A 150 41.80 85.31 61.77
CA SER A 150 43.14 85.70 62.27
C SER A 150 43.47 85.60 63.77
N THR A 151 44.62 84.98 64.09
CA THR A 151 45.75 85.69 64.72
C THR A 151 47.05 84.87 64.67
N ALA A 152 48.13 85.58 64.31
CA ALA A 152 49.55 85.43 64.67
C ALA A 152 50.27 84.10 64.39
#